data_AF-A0A538D6T5-F1
#
_entry.id   AF-A0A538D6T5-F1
#
_cell.length_a   1.000
_cell.length_b   1.000
_cell.length_c   1.000
_cell.angle_alpha   90.00
_cell.angle_beta   90.00
_cell.angle_gamma   90.00
#
_symmetry.space_group_name_H-M   'P 1'
#
loop_
_entity.id
_entity.type
_entity.pdbx_description
1 polymer ?
#
loop_
_entity_poly.entity_id
_entity_poly.type
_entity_poly.pdbx_seq_one_letter_code
_entity_poly.pdbx_strand_id
1 'polypeptide(L)'
;CIIIDENAHYTDAGRSRTLIKNNICVANGGPGVAMSRSKNVDIVNNTFYRNNRTSLPTVVSHGEFMCQSMDASEKVEGRTVFTKCEDIVYRDNVIVGRSDRKVLVAEFGTVSVAYSGNVWVRTGFSAPSTDVVFPDGTQVVASPNETDPPQGDWRTVGSAAGRGAPWPLMSH
;
A
#
# COMPACT_ATOMS: atom_id res chain seq x y z
N CYS A 1 -8.76 8.11 -0.37
CA CYS A 1 -9.21 7.26 0.74
C CYS A 1 -8.11 7.08 1.76
N ILE A 2 -8.45 6.70 2.99
CA ILE A 2 -7.53 6.10 3.96
C ILE A 2 -8.20 4.80 4.36
N ILE A 3 -7.50 3.68 4.21
CA ILE A 3 -7.98 2.37 4.67
C ILE A 3 -7.21 2.06 5.95
N ILE A 4 -7.94 1.79 7.04
CA ILE A 4 -7.36 1.44 8.34
C ILE A 4 -7.75 0.01 8.66
N ASP A 5 -6.77 -0.83 8.98
CA ASP A 5 -6.99 -2.17 9.49
C ASP A 5 -6.27 -2.36 10.83
N GLU A 6 -6.97 -2.96 11.79
CA GLU A 6 -6.44 -3.35 13.10
C GLU A 6 -6.97 -4.73 13.54
N ASN A 7 -7.09 -5.66 12.59
CA ASN A 7 -7.83 -6.89 12.80
C ASN A 7 -7.17 -7.88 13.80
N ALA A 8 -5.89 -7.70 14.14
CA ALA A 8 -5.21 -8.62 15.05
C ALA A 8 -5.56 -8.38 16.52
N HIS A 9 -6.32 -7.33 16.83
CA HIS A 9 -6.89 -7.10 18.15
C HIS A 9 -8.01 -8.10 18.50
N TYR A 10 -8.68 -8.68 17.52
CA TYR A 10 -9.85 -9.53 17.77
C TYR A 10 -9.46 -10.94 18.20
N THR A 11 -10.30 -11.56 19.03
CA THR A 11 -10.07 -12.90 19.60
C THR A 11 -9.97 -14.01 18.55
N ASP A 12 -10.45 -13.75 17.33
CA ASP A 12 -10.40 -14.65 16.18
C ASP A 12 -9.34 -14.24 15.13
N ALA A 13 -8.42 -13.33 15.45
CA ALA A 13 -7.39 -12.80 14.55
C ALA A 13 -6.61 -13.88 13.76
N GLY A 14 -6.37 -15.04 14.37
CA GLY A 14 -5.69 -16.16 13.70
C GLY A 14 -6.51 -16.84 12.58
N ARG A 15 -7.80 -16.57 12.50
CA ARG A 15 -8.75 -17.11 11.52
C ARG A 15 -9.33 -16.04 10.60
N SER A 16 -9.36 -14.79 11.06
CA SER A 16 -9.82 -13.64 10.30
C SER A 16 -8.80 -13.24 9.24
N ARG A 17 -9.30 -12.75 8.11
CA ARG A 17 -8.49 -12.25 6.99
C ARG A 17 -9.16 -11.01 6.40
N THR A 18 -8.37 -9.94 6.24
CA THR A 18 -8.86 -8.70 5.62
C THR A 18 -8.46 -8.69 4.15
N LEU A 19 -9.42 -8.49 3.23
CA LEU A 19 -9.14 -8.28 1.81
C LEU A 19 -9.39 -6.81 1.45
N ILE A 20 -8.33 -6.12 1.03
CA ILE A 20 -8.37 -4.77 0.48
C ILE A 20 -8.08 -4.89 -1.00
N LYS A 21 -9.12 -4.80 -1.84
CA LYS A 21 -8.98 -5.03 -3.29
C LYS A 21 -9.72 -4.01 -4.15
N ASN A 22 -9.14 -3.68 -5.31
CA ASN A 22 -9.72 -2.82 -6.34
C ASN A 22 -10.05 -1.39 -5.85
N ASN A 23 -9.27 -0.85 -4.92
CA ASN A 23 -9.44 0.53 -4.44
C ASN A 23 -8.51 1.50 -5.16
N ILE A 24 -8.94 2.77 -5.23
CA ILE A 24 -8.11 3.88 -5.70
C ILE A 24 -7.99 4.92 -4.58
N CYS A 25 -6.79 5.06 -4.01
CA CYS A 25 -6.49 6.06 -3.00
C CYS A 25 -5.58 7.14 -3.55
N VAL A 26 -6.11 8.36 -3.64
CA VAL A 26 -5.43 9.52 -4.22
C VAL A 26 -5.28 10.61 -3.16
N ALA A 27 -4.08 11.20 -3.09
CA ALA A 27 -3.82 12.53 -2.53
C ALA A 27 -4.40 12.79 -1.13
N ASN A 28 -4.42 11.79 -0.26
CA ASN A 28 -4.88 11.93 1.11
C ASN A 28 -3.80 12.53 2.04
N GLY A 29 -4.16 12.80 3.30
CA GLY A 29 -3.23 13.35 4.29
C GLY A 29 -2.22 12.33 4.86
N GLY A 30 -2.58 11.05 4.96
CA GLY A 30 -1.79 9.96 5.58
C GLY A 30 -1.42 8.86 4.58
N PRO A 31 -1.10 7.61 4.97
CA PRO A 31 -0.86 6.56 3.97
C PRO A 31 -2.17 6.17 3.27
N GLY A 32 -2.07 5.55 2.10
CA GLY A 32 -3.22 4.97 1.39
C GLY A 32 -3.86 3.81 2.18
N VAL A 33 -3.01 2.95 2.74
CA VAL A 33 -3.39 1.95 3.75
C VAL A 33 -2.53 2.14 5.00
N ALA A 34 -3.20 2.29 6.15
CA ALA A 34 -2.60 2.33 7.47
C ALA A 34 -2.99 1.05 8.22
N MET A 35 -2.03 0.18 8.47
CA MET A 35 -2.21 -1.03 9.27
C MET A 35 -1.54 -0.84 10.62
N SER A 36 -2.28 -1.12 11.67
CA SER A 36 -1.80 -1.08 13.05
C SER A 36 -2.30 -2.35 13.73
N ARG A 37 -1.41 -3.22 14.21
CA ARG A 37 -1.82 -4.50 14.82
C ARG A 37 -2.70 -5.32 13.85
N SER A 38 -2.18 -5.63 12.67
CA SER A 38 -2.90 -6.36 11.62
C SER A 38 -2.31 -7.74 11.36
N LYS A 39 -3.15 -8.71 11.06
CA LYS A 39 -2.77 -10.08 10.70
C LYS A 39 -3.58 -10.59 9.51
N ASN A 40 -2.97 -11.38 8.63
CA ASN A 40 -3.63 -12.01 7.48
C ASN A 40 -4.33 -10.95 6.60
N VAL A 41 -3.58 -10.01 6.03
CA VAL A 41 -4.15 -8.93 5.19
C VAL A 41 -3.69 -9.08 3.75
N ASP A 42 -4.64 -9.22 2.83
CA ASP A 42 -4.41 -9.26 1.39
C ASP A 42 -4.73 -7.89 0.78
N ILE A 43 -3.73 -7.19 0.25
CA ILE A 43 -3.84 -5.91 -0.45
C ILE A 43 -3.59 -6.16 -1.93
N VAL A 44 -4.66 -6.29 -2.70
CA VAL A 44 -4.62 -6.81 -4.08
C VAL A 44 -5.20 -5.83 -5.09
N ASN A 45 -4.50 -5.56 -6.19
CA ASN A 45 -5.03 -4.79 -7.32
C ASN A 45 -5.60 -3.41 -6.91
N ASN A 46 -4.92 -2.70 -6.03
CA ASN A 46 -5.29 -1.33 -5.68
C ASN A 46 -4.34 -0.34 -6.36
N THR A 47 -4.79 0.89 -6.50
CA THR A 47 -3.92 1.99 -6.90
C THR A 47 -3.78 3.04 -5.80
N PHE A 48 -2.53 3.33 -5.42
CA PHE A 48 -2.17 4.34 -4.44
C PHE A 48 -1.36 5.44 -5.13
N TYR A 49 -1.83 6.67 -5.01
CA TYR A 49 -1.25 7.79 -5.73
C TYR A 49 -1.10 9.03 -4.89
N ARG A 50 0.16 9.38 -4.66
CA ARG A 50 0.60 10.62 -4.01
C ARG A 50 -0.11 10.86 -2.69
N ASN A 51 -0.34 9.79 -1.93
CA ASN A 51 -0.84 9.87 -0.57
C ASN A 51 0.23 10.51 0.35
N ASN A 52 -0.08 10.62 1.62
CA ASN A 52 0.81 11.13 2.67
C ASN A 52 1.21 12.59 2.48
N ARG A 53 0.20 13.45 2.29
CA ARG A 53 0.39 14.89 2.09
C ARG A 53 0.72 15.69 3.34
N THR A 54 0.52 15.13 4.52
CA THR A 54 0.81 15.81 5.79
C THR A 54 2.32 15.99 5.98
N SER A 55 2.83 17.21 5.83
CA SER A 55 4.27 17.51 5.93
C SER A 55 4.88 17.22 7.30
N LEU A 56 4.05 17.14 8.35
CA LEU A 56 4.53 16.81 9.69
C LEU A 56 5.00 15.36 9.76
N PRO A 57 6.20 15.09 10.30
CA PRO A 57 6.66 13.75 10.60
C PRO A 57 5.86 13.20 11.79
N THR A 58 4.65 12.71 11.52
CA THR A 58 3.84 11.95 12.48
C THR A 58 4.10 10.45 12.29
N VAL A 59 3.75 9.63 13.27
CA VAL A 59 3.81 8.16 13.16
C VAL A 59 3.02 7.61 11.96
N VAL A 60 2.04 8.38 11.46
CA VAL A 60 1.23 8.09 10.25
C VAL A 60 1.76 8.76 8.97
N SER A 61 3.00 9.26 8.95
CA SER A 61 3.54 10.02 7.81
C SER A 61 4.49 9.22 6.92
N HIS A 62 4.33 7.89 6.87
CA HIS A 62 5.23 7.03 6.11
C HIS A 62 4.54 6.46 4.86
N GLY A 63 4.93 7.00 3.70
CA GLY A 63 4.67 6.41 2.40
C GLY A 63 3.21 6.27 1.96
N GLU A 64 3.02 5.40 0.97
CA GLU A 64 1.71 5.01 0.42
C GLU A 64 1.11 3.88 1.25
N PHE A 65 1.97 3.10 1.92
CA PHE A 65 1.61 2.03 2.82
C PHE A 65 2.33 2.17 4.15
N MET A 66 1.60 1.90 5.23
CA MET A 66 2.16 1.83 6.57
C MET A 66 1.71 0.53 7.23
N CYS A 67 2.66 -0.24 7.74
CA CYS A 67 2.40 -1.31 8.69
C CYS A 67 3.20 -1.04 9.96
N GLN A 68 2.49 -0.66 11.02
CA GLN A 68 3.09 -0.32 12.29
C GLN A 68 2.70 -1.32 13.36
N SER A 69 3.68 -2.03 13.91
CA SER A 69 3.56 -2.62 15.24
C SER A 69 3.41 -1.48 16.24
N MET A 70 2.31 -1.48 16.99
CA MET A 70 2.22 -0.60 18.14
C MET A 70 2.90 -1.30 19.32
N ASP A 71 3.95 -0.68 19.86
CA ASP A 71 4.59 -1.08 21.13
C ASP A 71 3.69 -0.87 22.36
N ALA A 72 2.39 -0.62 22.14
CA ALA A 72 1.41 -0.67 23.20
C ALA A 72 1.34 -2.11 23.70
N SER A 73 2.16 -2.40 24.71
CA SER A 73 2.11 -3.63 25.47
C SER A 73 0.70 -3.82 26.00
N GLU A 74 -0.11 -4.63 25.32
CA GLU A 74 -1.37 -5.04 25.89
C GLU A 74 -1.06 -6.14 26.90
N LYS A 75 -1.54 -5.96 28.13
CA LYS A 75 -1.45 -7.01 29.15
C LYS A 75 -2.61 -7.97 28.95
N VAL A 76 -2.38 -9.03 28.19
CA VAL A 76 -3.33 -10.15 28.08
C VAL A 76 -2.93 -11.19 29.14
N GLU A 77 -3.79 -11.41 30.13
CA GLU A 77 -3.55 -12.36 31.24
C GLU A 77 -2.22 -12.11 31.99
N GLY A 78 -1.85 -10.84 32.16
CA GLY A 78 -0.62 -10.45 32.86
C GLY A 78 0.66 -10.59 32.01
N ARG A 79 0.57 -11.03 30.75
CA ARG A 79 1.69 -11.04 29.80
C ARG A 79 1.62 -9.82 28.89
N THR A 80 2.75 -9.16 28.69
CA THR A 80 2.91 -8.14 27.65
C THR A 80 2.91 -8.82 26.29
N VAL A 81 1.91 -8.50 25.46
CA VAL A 81 1.84 -8.95 24.07
C VAL A 81 2.12 -7.76 23.17
N PHE A 82 3.02 -7.96 22.20
CA PHE A 82 3.26 -7.01 21.11
C PHE A 82 2.50 -7.50 19.90
N THR A 83 1.46 -6.76 19.48
CA THR A 83 0.69 -7.13 18.30
C THR A 83 1.35 -6.55 17.06
N LYS A 84 2.09 -7.42 16.37
CA LYS A 84 2.84 -7.10 15.17
C LYS A 84 1.95 -7.15 13.93
N CYS A 85 2.40 -6.49 12.88
CA CYS A 85 1.94 -6.77 11.53
C CYS A 85 2.48 -8.14 11.08
N GLU A 86 1.59 -9.08 10.76
CA GLU A 86 1.95 -10.45 10.37
C GLU A 86 1.11 -10.95 9.19
N ASP A 87 1.71 -11.72 8.29
CA ASP A 87 1.03 -12.30 7.12
C ASP A 87 0.34 -11.24 6.25
N ILE A 88 1.12 -10.26 5.81
CA ILE A 88 0.65 -9.18 4.93
C ILE A 88 1.10 -9.46 3.50
N VAL A 89 0.16 -9.42 2.56
CA VAL A 89 0.43 -9.69 1.15
C VAL A 89 0.06 -8.46 0.31
N TYR A 90 1.04 -7.89 -0.38
CA TYR A 90 0.83 -6.86 -1.39
C TYR A 90 0.97 -7.48 -2.78
N ARG A 91 -0.12 -7.52 -3.54
CA ARG A 91 -0.12 -8.11 -4.88
C ARG A 91 -0.75 -7.22 -5.94
N ASP A 92 -0.10 -7.14 -7.10
CA ASP A 92 -0.65 -6.51 -8.31
C ASP A 92 -1.12 -5.05 -8.10
N ASN A 93 -0.53 -4.34 -7.14
CA ASN A 93 -0.89 -2.95 -6.87
C ASN A 93 -0.10 -1.99 -7.77
N VAL A 94 -0.66 -0.81 -8.00
CA VAL A 94 0.07 0.32 -8.59
C VAL A 94 0.34 1.35 -7.50
N ILE A 95 1.61 1.66 -7.27
CA ILE A 95 2.05 2.58 -6.23
C ILE A 95 2.81 3.72 -6.86
N VAL A 96 2.27 4.93 -6.72
CA VAL A 96 2.89 6.15 -7.20
C VAL A 96 3.15 7.06 -6.01
N GLY A 97 4.38 7.03 -5.51
CA GLY A 97 4.78 7.85 -4.38
C GLY A 97 5.04 9.31 -4.76
N ARG A 98 5.02 10.19 -3.77
CA ARG A 98 5.49 11.57 -3.94
C ARG A 98 7.01 11.63 -4.01
N SER A 99 7.54 12.47 -4.90
CA SER A 99 9.01 12.64 -5.10
C SER A 99 9.73 13.12 -3.84
N ASP A 100 9.05 13.85 -2.96
CA ASP A 100 9.59 14.41 -1.72
C ASP A 100 9.58 13.46 -0.50
N ARG A 101 9.11 12.21 -0.64
CA ARG A 101 8.96 11.27 0.48
C ARG A 101 9.85 10.05 0.39
N LYS A 102 10.88 9.92 1.22
CA LYS A 102 11.89 8.84 1.09
C LYS A 102 11.40 7.38 1.21
N VAL A 103 10.21 7.14 1.75
CA VAL A 103 9.71 5.80 2.07
C VAL A 103 8.34 5.60 1.42
N LEU A 104 8.14 4.48 0.71
CA LEU A 104 6.83 4.09 0.17
C LEU A 104 6.09 3.09 1.05
N VAL A 105 6.84 2.20 1.71
CA VAL A 105 6.33 1.31 2.74
C VAL A 105 7.17 1.50 3.99
N ALA A 106 6.53 1.84 5.11
CA ALA A 106 7.19 1.69 6.41
C ALA A 106 6.67 0.45 7.11
N GLU A 107 7.62 -0.38 7.51
CA GLU A 107 7.40 -1.58 8.29
C GLU A 107 8.10 -1.39 9.63
N PHE A 108 7.33 -1.31 10.70
CA PHE A 108 7.86 -1.29 12.06
C PHE A 108 7.43 -2.57 12.75
N GLY A 109 8.38 -3.45 13.09
CA GLY A 109 8.09 -4.68 13.82
C GLY A 109 7.22 -5.67 13.05
N THR A 110 7.46 -5.86 11.75
CA THR A 110 6.76 -6.86 10.92
C THR A 110 7.37 -8.25 11.08
N VAL A 111 6.54 -9.29 10.94
CA VAL A 111 6.97 -10.70 11.04
C VAL A 111 6.96 -11.40 9.67
N SER A 112 6.04 -11.02 8.79
CA SER A 112 6.01 -11.52 7.41
C SER A 112 5.24 -10.57 6.50
N VAL A 113 5.94 -10.01 5.51
CA VAL A 113 5.36 -9.21 4.45
C VAL A 113 5.82 -9.78 3.11
N ALA A 114 4.88 -10.05 2.22
CA ALA A 114 5.14 -10.57 0.88
C ALA A 114 4.72 -9.54 -0.18
N TYR A 115 5.55 -9.40 -1.20
CA TYR A 115 5.32 -8.52 -2.34
C TYR A 115 5.38 -9.33 -3.64
N SER A 116 4.43 -9.13 -4.55
CA SER A 116 4.45 -9.78 -5.86
C SER A 116 3.66 -8.99 -6.89
N GLY A 117 4.24 -8.76 -8.07
CA GLY A 117 3.52 -8.17 -9.20
C GLY A 117 3.16 -6.69 -9.02
N ASN A 118 3.73 -6.01 -8.02
CA ASN A 118 3.43 -4.59 -7.82
C ASN A 118 4.21 -3.73 -8.83
N VAL A 119 3.63 -2.59 -9.16
CA VAL A 119 4.23 -1.55 -9.99
C VAL A 119 4.56 -0.38 -9.09
N TRP A 120 5.84 -0.01 -9.02
CA TRP A 120 6.30 1.14 -8.22
C TRP A 120 6.81 2.25 -9.13
N VAL A 121 6.29 3.45 -8.94
CA VAL A 121 6.58 4.62 -9.78
C VAL A 121 7.20 5.72 -8.93
N ARG A 122 8.54 5.87 -8.99
CA ARG A 122 9.33 7.01 -8.46
C ARG A 122 10.85 6.78 -8.56
N THR A 123 11.66 7.84 -8.47
CA THR A 123 13.11 7.80 -8.17
C THR A 123 13.46 7.75 -6.68
N GLY A 124 14.46 6.94 -6.35
CA GLY A 124 15.20 7.05 -5.08
C GLY A 124 14.61 6.29 -3.89
N PHE A 125 13.81 5.26 -4.12
CA PHE A 125 13.46 4.26 -3.09
C PHE A 125 13.86 2.87 -3.58
N SER A 126 14.11 1.96 -2.63
CA SER A 126 14.32 0.54 -2.93
C SER A 126 12.97 -0.16 -2.98
N ALA A 127 12.59 -0.69 -4.14
CA ALA A 127 11.46 -1.62 -4.23
C ALA A 127 11.92 -3.03 -3.78
N PRO A 128 10.99 -3.89 -3.33
CA PRO A 128 11.25 -5.32 -3.21
C PRO A 128 11.75 -5.91 -4.54
N SER A 129 12.66 -6.90 -4.50
CA SER A 129 13.40 -7.39 -5.68
C SER A 129 12.56 -8.08 -6.77
N THR A 130 11.27 -8.32 -6.52
CA THR A 130 10.33 -9.04 -7.40
C THR A 130 9.39 -8.12 -8.18
N ASP A 131 9.50 -6.80 -8.03
CA ASP A 131 8.52 -5.85 -8.56
C ASP A 131 9.06 -4.97 -9.70
N VAL A 132 8.15 -4.41 -10.50
CA VAL A 132 8.48 -3.54 -11.63
C VAL A 132 8.66 -2.11 -11.13
N VAL A 133 9.84 -1.52 -11.39
CA VAL A 133 10.13 -0.11 -11.08
C VAL A 133 10.19 0.69 -12.37
N PHE A 134 9.33 1.70 -12.49
CA PHE A 134 9.38 2.64 -13.61
C PHE A 134 10.28 3.84 -13.31
N PRO A 135 11.14 4.27 -14.26
CA PRO A 135 11.96 5.46 -14.10
C PRO A 135 11.12 6.74 -14.10
N ASP A 136 11.66 7.79 -13.48
CA ASP A 136 11.07 9.13 -13.49
C ASP A 136 10.70 9.59 -14.91
N GLY A 137 9.55 10.27 -15.02
CA GLY A 137 9.02 10.72 -16.30
C GLY A 137 8.11 9.71 -17.01
N THR A 138 8.09 8.44 -16.58
CA THR A 138 6.99 7.52 -16.90
C THR A 138 5.76 7.98 -16.15
N GLN A 139 4.96 8.87 -16.73
CA GLN A 139 3.77 9.34 -16.04
C GLN A 139 2.75 8.21 -16.02
N VAL A 140 2.47 7.73 -14.82
CA VAL A 140 1.20 7.10 -14.49
C VAL A 140 0.28 8.27 -14.14
N VAL A 141 -0.41 8.78 -15.16
CA VAL A 141 -1.29 9.94 -14.99
C VAL A 141 -2.55 9.45 -14.31
N ALA A 142 -2.64 9.69 -13.01
CA ALA A 142 -3.93 9.80 -12.35
C ALA A 142 -4.55 11.07 -12.91
N SER A 143 -5.68 10.95 -13.60
CA SER A 143 -6.57 12.08 -13.77
C SER A 143 -7.87 11.81 -13.01
N PRO A 144 -7.84 11.71 -11.66
CA PRO A 144 -9.03 11.69 -10.83
C PRO A 144 -9.64 13.08 -10.86
N ASN A 145 -10.15 13.43 -12.03
CA ASN A 145 -11.24 14.35 -12.20
C ASN A 145 -12.46 13.67 -11.53
N GLU A 146 -13.33 14.44 -10.89
CA GLU A 146 -14.60 13.98 -10.30
C GLU A 146 -15.56 13.32 -11.32
N THR A 147 -15.17 13.21 -12.58
CA THR A 147 -15.86 12.44 -13.63
C THR A 147 -15.00 11.26 -14.08
N ASP A 148 -15.62 10.07 -14.10
CA ASP A 148 -15.02 8.83 -14.59
C ASP A 148 -14.37 9.06 -15.97
N PRO A 149 -13.06 8.90 -16.11
CA PRO A 149 -12.42 9.06 -17.40
C PRO A 149 -12.88 7.93 -18.34
N PRO A 150 -13.29 8.23 -19.58
CA PRO A 150 -13.76 7.22 -20.54
C PRO A 150 -12.68 6.22 -20.98
N GLN A 151 -11.43 6.40 -20.53
CA GLN A 151 -10.27 5.60 -20.90
C GLN A 151 -9.58 4.96 -19.67
N GLY A 152 -10.28 4.94 -18.52
CA GLY A 152 -9.75 4.43 -17.26
C GLY A 152 -8.90 5.43 -16.49
N ASP A 153 -8.75 5.19 -15.19
CA ASP A 153 -8.12 6.11 -14.23
C ASP A 153 -6.61 6.26 -14.42
N TRP A 154 -6.00 5.32 -15.17
CA TRP A 154 -4.55 5.17 -15.28
C TRP A 154 -4.12 4.87 -16.71
N ARG A 155 -3.13 5.63 -17.17
CA ARG A 155 -2.38 5.29 -18.39
C ARG A 155 -0.89 5.47 -18.17
N THR A 156 -0.11 4.50 -18.62
CA THR A 156 1.33 4.67 -18.85
C THR A 156 1.50 5.49 -20.12
N VAL A 157 2.18 6.63 -20.04
CA VAL A 157 2.57 7.42 -21.22
C VAL A 157 4.07 7.30 -21.49
N GLY A 158 4.49 7.53 -22.74
CA GLY A 158 5.89 7.50 -23.16
C GLY A 158 6.39 6.13 -23.64
N SER A 159 7.71 5.94 -23.72
CA SER A 159 8.35 4.71 -24.24
C SER A 159 8.14 3.45 -23.38
N ALA A 160 7.52 3.61 -22.22
CA ALA A 160 7.08 2.56 -21.32
C ALA A 160 5.59 2.18 -21.50
N ALA A 161 4.84 2.92 -22.34
CA ALA A 161 3.47 2.56 -22.69
C ALA A 161 3.46 1.17 -23.36
N GLY A 162 2.75 0.21 -22.75
CA GLY A 162 2.69 -1.18 -23.22
C GLY A 162 3.75 -2.13 -22.65
N ARG A 163 4.61 -1.69 -21.71
CA ARG A 163 5.56 -2.58 -21.00
C ARG A 163 5.06 -3.08 -19.64
N GLY A 164 3.90 -2.62 -19.19
CA GLY A 164 3.21 -3.27 -18.07
C GLY A 164 2.88 -4.69 -18.49
N ALA A 165 3.10 -5.66 -17.59
CA ALA A 165 2.65 -7.04 -17.80
C ALA A 165 1.20 -7.00 -18.36
N PRO A 166 0.89 -7.75 -19.43
CA PRO A 166 -0.47 -7.77 -19.94
C PRO A 166 -1.37 -8.12 -18.76
N TRP A 167 -2.20 -7.17 -18.36
CA TRP A 167 -3.28 -7.43 -17.42
C TRP A 167 -4.04 -8.60 -18.04
N PRO A 168 -4.11 -9.78 -17.41
CA PRO A 168 -5.02 -10.80 -17.89
C PRO A 168 -6.39 -10.15 -17.82
N LEU A 169 -6.98 -9.89 -18.99
CA LEU A 169 -8.38 -9.54 -19.10
C LEU A 169 -9.12 -10.66 -18.38
N MET A 170 -9.56 -10.40 -17.14
CA MET A 170 -10.42 -11.32 -16.42
C MET A 170 -11.72 -11.35 -17.22
N SER A 171 -11.89 -12.38 -18.04
CA SER A 171 -13.18 -12.69 -18.63
C SER A 171 -14.15 -12.93 -17.49
N HIS A 172 -15.18 -12.10 -17.41
CA HIS A 172 -16.32 -12.26 -16.51
C HIS A 172 -17.08 -13.56 -16.77
#